data_AF-A0A0M2U1G2-F1
#
_entry.id   AF-A0A0M2U1G2-F1
#
_cell.length_a   1.000
_cell.length_b   1.000
_cell.length_c   1.000
_cell.angle_alpha   90.00
_cell.angle_beta   90.00
_cell.angle_gamma   90.00
#
_symmetry.space_group_name_H-M   'P 1'
#
loop_
_entity.id
_entity.type
_entity.pdbx_description
1 polymer ?
#
loop_
_entity_poly.entity_id
_entity_poly.type
_entity_poly.pdbx_seq_one_letter_code
_entity_poly.pdbx_strand_id
1 'polypeptide(L)'
;MVISDDDMPLYGIGVVAELIGVHPETLRIWERNGLIKPARQNRQRLYSNNDLRKLTYVHHLIEKKGLNIAGVKQVVDLYPCWWLKNCPGGRAQKTTEFANLAKPCWKHEGTYCFTVNDKADYCQGCTFCQRE
;
A
#
# COMPACT_ATOMS: atom_id res chain seq x y z
N MET A 1 11.31 18.97 -14.69
CA MET A 1 10.43 17.79 -14.51
C MET A 1 10.40 17.52 -13.02
N VAL A 2 9.28 17.77 -12.34
CA VAL A 2 9.18 17.48 -10.90
C VAL A 2 9.06 15.98 -10.78
N ILE A 3 10.10 15.31 -10.28
CA ILE A 3 9.96 13.93 -9.81
C ILE A 3 9.08 14.04 -8.58
N SER A 4 7.80 13.68 -8.70
CA SER A 4 6.90 13.65 -7.55
C SER A 4 7.36 12.52 -6.63
N ASP A 5 8.01 12.88 -5.54
CA ASP A 5 8.29 11.95 -4.44
C ASP A 5 6.95 11.57 -3.80
N ASP A 6 6.41 10.41 -4.19
CA ASP A 6 5.13 9.89 -3.72
C ASP A 6 5.13 9.57 -2.21
N ASP A 7 6.31 9.51 -1.57
CA ASP A 7 6.47 9.31 -0.13
C ASP A 7 6.66 10.64 0.62
N MET A 8 6.63 11.78 -0.07
CA MET A 8 6.65 13.09 0.56
C MET A 8 5.44 13.23 1.50
N PRO A 9 5.64 13.58 2.78
CA PRO A 9 4.55 13.67 3.75
C PRO A 9 3.79 15.00 3.60
N LEU A 10 2.55 14.94 3.08
CA LEU A 10 1.79 16.11 2.65
C LEU A 10 0.49 16.33 3.42
N TYR A 11 -0.18 15.24 3.81
CA TYR A 11 -1.59 15.31 4.26
C TYR A 11 -1.71 15.06 5.76
N GLY A 12 -2.52 15.85 6.45
CA GLY A 12 -2.93 15.55 7.83
C GLY A 12 -4.00 14.46 7.90
N ILE A 13 -4.18 13.85 9.07
CA ILE A 13 -5.15 12.75 9.28
C ILE A 13 -6.59 13.11 8.88
N GLY A 14 -7.03 14.36 9.11
CA GLY A 14 -8.37 14.81 8.75
C GLY A 14 -8.62 14.75 7.25
N VAL A 15 -7.68 15.29 6.46
CA VAL A 15 -7.74 15.28 4.99
C VAL A 15 -7.74 13.84 4.47
N VAL A 16 -6.86 12.98 4.99
CA VAL A 16 -6.81 11.57 4.57
C VAL A 16 -8.10 10.82 4.93
N ALA A 17 -8.66 11.07 6.11
CA ALA A 17 -9.90 10.45 6.56
C ALA A 17 -11.07 10.82 5.63
N GLU A 18 -11.16 12.10 5.22
CA GLU A 18 -12.15 12.59 4.27
C GLU A 18 -11.98 11.94 2.88
N LEU A 19 -10.75 11.91 2.35
CA LEU A 19 -10.46 11.33 1.03
C LEU A 19 -10.80 9.83 0.94
N ILE A 20 -10.66 9.10 2.05
CA ILE A 20 -10.96 7.67 2.11
C ILE A 20 -12.44 7.42 2.49
N GLY A 21 -13.10 8.40 3.10
CA GLY A 21 -14.47 8.30 3.59
C GLY A 21 -14.59 7.54 4.92
N VAL A 22 -13.62 7.69 5.83
CA VAL A 22 -13.61 7.04 7.15
C VAL A 22 -13.47 8.05 8.28
N HIS A 23 -13.80 7.66 9.52
CA HIS A 23 -13.55 8.50 10.69
C HIS A 23 -12.03 8.58 11.00
N PRO A 24 -11.47 9.72 11.46
CA PRO A 24 -10.06 9.82 11.81
C PRO A 24 -9.59 8.78 12.83
N GLU A 25 -10.46 8.37 13.75
CA GLU A 25 -10.13 7.30 14.71
C GLU A 25 -9.91 5.94 14.03
N THR A 26 -10.62 5.64 12.95
CA THR A 26 -10.40 4.43 12.14
C THR A 26 -8.96 4.39 11.61
N LEU A 27 -8.45 5.51 11.10
CA LEU A 27 -7.05 5.61 10.68
C LEU A 27 -6.07 5.40 11.85
N ARG A 28 -6.37 5.95 13.03
CA ARG A 28 -5.56 5.71 14.24
C ARG A 28 -5.56 4.23 14.64
N ILE A 29 -6.69 3.55 14.51
CA ILE A 29 -6.80 2.10 14.76
C ILE A 29 -5.92 1.32 13.77
N TRP A 30 -6.02 1.61 12.48
CA TRP A 30 -5.21 0.94 11.45
C TRP A 30 -3.70 1.13 11.69
N GLU A 31 -3.29 2.32 12.10
CA GLU A 31 -1.90 2.59 12.49
C GLU A 31 -1.45 1.87 13.74
N ARG A 32 -2.26 1.86 14.81
CA ARG A 32 -1.93 1.12 16.04
C ARG A 32 -1.76 -0.38 15.77
N ASN A 33 -2.47 -0.92 14.77
CA ASN A 33 -2.36 -2.30 14.32
C ASN A 33 -1.24 -2.52 13.27
N GLY A 34 -0.44 -1.50 12.98
CA GLY A 34 0.71 -1.61 12.10
C GLY A 34 0.39 -1.79 10.62
N LEU A 35 -0.82 -1.42 10.17
CA LEU A 35 -1.19 -1.45 8.75
C LEU A 35 -0.48 -0.35 7.96
N ILE A 36 -0.11 0.74 8.62
CA ILE A 36 0.62 1.86 8.02
C ILE A 36 1.49 2.58 9.05
N LYS A 37 2.55 3.24 8.59
CA LYS A 37 3.48 4.02 9.41
C LYS A 37 3.74 5.38 8.73
N PRO A 38 2.85 6.36 8.92
CA PRO A 38 3.01 7.69 8.37
C PRO A 38 4.19 8.42 9.00
N ALA A 39 4.74 9.40 8.28
CA ALA A 39 5.79 10.24 8.80
C ALA A 39 5.27 11.13 9.96
N ARG A 40 6.19 11.52 10.83
CA ARG A 40 5.94 12.55 11.84
C ARG A 40 6.87 13.72 11.58
N GLN A 41 6.29 14.89 11.42
CA GLN A 41 7.02 16.15 11.41
C GLN A 41 6.62 16.94 12.65
N ASN A 42 7.59 17.23 13.51
CA ASN A 42 7.37 17.71 14.87
C ASN A 42 6.45 16.75 15.66
N ARG A 43 5.21 17.17 15.94
CA ARG A 43 4.18 16.37 16.63
C ARG A 43 3.05 15.91 15.70
N GLN A 44 3.02 16.43 14.48
CA GLN A 44 1.95 16.15 13.53
C GLN A 44 2.29 14.91 12.71
N ARG A 45 1.29 14.04 12.58
CA ARG A 45 1.32 12.93 11.65
C ARG A 45 0.96 13.42 10.25
N LEU A 46 1.81 13.08 9.29
CA LEU A 46 1.61 13.43 7.90
C LEU A 46 1.71 12.17 7.04
N TYR A 47 0.77 12.07 6.10
CA TYR A 47 0.66 10.96 5.17
C TYR A 47 1.10 11.43 3.79
N SER A 48 1.72 10.52 3.06
CA SER A 48 2.13 10.70 1.68
C SER A 48 1.07 10.23 0.68
N ASN A 49 1.33 10.42 -0.62
CA ASN A 49 0.48 9.86 -1.68
C ASN A 49 0.48 8.32 -1.64
N ASN A 50 1.64 7.71 -1.39
CA ASN A 50 1.72 6.27 -1.21
C ASN A 50 0.97 5.80 0.04
N ASP A 51 0.99 6.57 1.12
CA ASP A 51 0.22 6.24 2.31
C ASP A 51 -1.29 6.26 2.03
N LEU A 52 -1.77 7.28 1.30
CA LEU A 52 -3.16 7.36 0.88
C LEU A 52 -3.57 6.13 0.06
N ARG A 53 -2.76 5.73 -0.94
CA ARG A 53 -3.02 4.53 -1.75
C ARG A 53 -3.07 3.26 -0.91
N LYS A 54 -2.12 3.07 0.01
CA LYS A 54 -2.09 1.95 0.95
C LYS A 54 -3.35 1.91 1.82
N LEU A 55 -3.77 3.05 2.36
CA LEU A 55 -4.97 3.14 3.18
C LEU A 55 -6.25 2.88 2.39
N THR A 56 -6.33 3.36 1.14
CA THR A 56 -7.44 3.03 0.23
C THR A 56 -7.50 1.51 -0.02
N TYR A 57 -6.33 0.86 -0.18
CA TYR A 57 -6.28 -0.59 -0.34
C TYR A 57 -6.67 -1.34 0.94
N VAL A 58 -6.23 -0.89 2.12
CA VAL A 58 -6.70 -1.40 3.43
C VAL A 58 -8.22 -1.29 3.53
N HIS A 59 -8.77 -0.12 3.19
CA HIS A 59 -10.21 0.12 3.21
C HIS A 59 -10.96 -0.83 2.26
N HIS A 60 -10.43 -1.05 1.05
CA HIS A 60 -10.99 -2.03 0.11
C HIS A 60 -11.00 -3.45 0.68
N LEU A 61 -9.91 -3.89 1.32
CA LEU A 61 -9.84 -5.22 1.92
C LEU A 61 -10.88 -5.40 3.04
N ILE A 62 -11.12 -4.35 3.83
CA ILE A 62 -12.12 -4.39 4.90
C ILE A 62 -13.54 -4.36 4.31
N GLU A 63 -13.87 -3.33 3.54
CA GLU A 63 -15.24 -3.07 3.11
C GLU A 63 -15.71 -3.97 1.95
N LYS A 64 -14.82 -4.30 1.02
CA LYS A 64 -15.19 -5.07 -0.18
C LYS A 64 -14.82 -6.54 -0.09
N LYS A 65 -13.77 -6.88 0.64
CA LYS A 65 -13.35 -8.27 0.84
C LYS A 65 -13.77 -8.86 2.19
N GLY A 66 -14.29 -8.04 3.11
CA GLY A 66 -14.82 -8.49 4.40
C GLY A 66 -13.74 -8.93 5.39
N LEU A 67 -12.49 -8.50 5.21
CA LEU A 67 -11.40 -8.85 6.13
C LEU A 67 -11.49 -8.00 7.39
N ASN A 68 -11.25 -8.63 8.54
CA ASN A 68 -10.98 -7.89 9.77
C ASN A 68 -9.52 -7.37 9.78
N ILE A 69 -9.18 -6.52 10.76
CA ILE A 69 -7.85 -5.90 10.88
C ILE A 69 -6.72 -6.94 10.92
N ALA A 70 -6.91 -8.06 11.62
CA ALA A 70 -5.91 -9.12 11.69
C ALA A 70 -5.69 -9.78 10.31
N GLY A 71 -6.77 -10.04 9.58
CA GLY A 71 -6.71 -10.56 8.20
C GLY A 71 -6.02 -9.58 7.25
N VAL A 72 -6.34 -8.29 7.35
CA VAL A 72 -5.64 -7.25 6.55
C VAL A 72 -4.15 -7.22 6.90
N LYS A 73 -3.79 -7.32 8.18
CA LYS A 73 -2.38 -7.35 8.61
C LYS A 73 -1.63 -8.53 7.99
N GLN A 74 -2.23 -9.73 8.00
CA GLN A 74 -1.65 -10.91 7.33
C GLN A 74 -1.43 -10.65 5.84
N VAL A 75 -2.43 -10.08 5.16
CA VAL A 75 -2.32 -9.71 3.74
C VAL A 75 -1.19 -8.71 3.51
N VAL A 76 -1.13 -7.62 4.29
CA VAL A 76 -0.08 -6.60 4.22
C VAL A 76 1.31 -7.19 4.42
N ASP A 77 1.49 -8.12 5.35
CA ASP A 77 2.78 -8.77 5.63
C ASP A 77 3.28 -9.63 4.45
N LEU A 78 2.37 -10.13 3.61
CA LEU A 78 2.70 -10.82 2.36
C LEU A 78 3.16 -9.87 1.25
N TYR A 79 3.04 -8.55 1.42
CA TYR A 79 3.54 -7.53 0.50
C TYR A 79 4.81 -6.86 1.05
N PRO A 80 6.03 -7.40 0.84
CA PRO A 80 7.24 -6.67 1.22
C PRO A 80 7.33 -5.28 0.57
N CYS A 81 6.75 -5.11 -0.63
CA CYS A 81 6.66 -3.83 -1.31
C CYS A 81 5.79 -2.79 -0.61
N TRP A 82 4.98 -3.19 0.39
CA TRP A 82 4.18 -2.29 1.21
C TRP A 82 5.03 -1.24 1.95
N TRP A 83 6.28 -1.59 2.28
CA TRP A 83 7.18 -0.73 3.02
C TRP A 83 8.29 -0.11 2.16
N LEU A 84 8.30 -0.40 0.85
CA LEU A 84 9.24 0.21 -0.08
C LEU A 84 8.73 1.59 -0.47
N LYS A 85 9.64 2.58 -0.42
CA LYS A 85 9.37 3.94 -0.90
C LYS A 85 9.22 3.96 -2.43
N ASN A 86 10.26 3.48 -3.11
CA ASN A 86 10.37 3.55 -4.57
C ASN A 86 9.70 2.38 -5.31
N CYS A 87 8.58 1.85 -4.79
CA CYS A 87 7.85 0.78 -5.50
C CYS A 87 7.25 1.33 -6.81
N PRO A 88 7.58 0.75 -7.98
CA PRO A 88 7.06 1.23 -9.27
C PRO A 88 5.61 0.86 -9.55
N GLY A 89 4.95 0.09 -8.66
CA GLY A 89 3.55 -0.32 -8.81
C GLY A 89 3.39 -1.76 -9.29
N GLY A 90 2.38 -2.04 -10.11
CA GLY A 90 2.10 -3.37 -10.66
C GLY A 90 1.75 -3.29 -12.14
N ARG A 91 1.55 -4.46 -12.78
CA ARG A 91 1.16 -4.58 -14.20
C ARG A 91 -0.28 -5.02 -14.38
N ALA A 92 -0.92 -4.52 -15.44
CA ALA A 92 -2.23 -4.99 -15.85
C ALA A 92 -2.16 -6.42 -16.42
N GLN A 93 -3.23 -7.19 -16.18
CA GLN A 93 -3.37 -8.59 -16.61
C GLN A 93 -3.32 -8.79 -18.14
N LYS A 94 -3.65 -7.77 -18.93
CA LYS A 94 -3.72 -7.85 -20.41
C LYS A 94 -2.37 -7.65 -21.12
N THR A 95 -1.26 -7.61 -20.38
CA THR A 95 0.08 -7.45 -20.97
C THR A 95 0.63 -8.80 -21.43
N THR A 96 1.49 -8.79 -22.46
CA THR A 96 2.12 -9.99 -23.04
C THR A 96 3.10 -10.70 -22.09
N GLU A 97 3.39 -10.10 -20.92
CA GLU A 97 4.33 -10.61 -19.92
C GLU A 97 3.56 -11.10 -18.67
N PHE A 98 3.96 -12.25 -18.11
CA PHE A 98 3.27 -12.88 -16.99
C PHE A 98 3.28 -12.01 -15.73
N ALA A 99 2.10 -11.77 -15.14
CA ALA A 99 1.94 -11.14 -13.83
C ALA A 99 1.40 -12.14 -12.80
N ASN A 100 1.76 -11.98 -11.52
CA ASN A 100 1.20 -12.82 -10.45
C ASN A 100 -0.22 -12.34 -10.10
N LEU A 101 -1.20 -12.99 -10.73
CA LEU A 101 -2.62 -12.70 -10.55
C LEU A 101 -3.14 -12.99 -9.13
N ALA A 102 -2.43 -13.82 -8.37
CA ALA A 102 -2.75 -14.08 -6.97
C ALA A 102 -2.33 -12.93 -6.04
N LYS A 103 -1.51 -11.98 -6.54
CA LYS A 103 -0.94 -10.87 -5.76
C LYS A 103 -1.30 -9.51 -6.37
N PRO A 104 -2.53 -9.00 -6.14
CA PRO A 104 -2.93 -7.68 -6.60
C PRO A 104 -2.04 -6.57 -6.02
N CYS A 105 -1.76 -5.55 -6.83
CA CYS A 105 -0.95 -4.42 -6.40
C CYS A 105 -1.79 -3.45 -5.55
N TRP A 106 -1.22 -2.98 -4.44
CA TRP A 106 -1.84 -1.95 -3.61
C TRP A 106 -1.76 -0.54 -4.23
N LYS A 107 -0.83 -0.30 -5.17
CA LYS A 107 -0.56 1.04 -5.70
C LYS A 107 -1.50 1.43 -6.84
N HIS A 108 -1.87 0.47 -7.69
CA HIS A 108 -2.76 0.69 -8.82
C HIS A 108 -3.81 -0.41 -8.90
N GLU A 109 -5.07 -0.02 -8.85
CA GLU A 109 -6.21 -0.94 -8.96
C GLU A 109 -6.17 -1.73 -10.28
N GLY A 110 -6.56 -3.00 -10.23
CA GLY A 110 -6.57 -3.87 -11.40
C GLY A 110 -5.18 -4.29 -11.91
N THR A 111 -4.12 -3.91 -11.20
CA THR A 111 -2.75 -4.35 -11.50
C THR A 111 -2.25 -5.37 -10.48
N TYR A 112 -1.18 -6.06 -10.84
CA TYR A 112 -0.64 -7.22 -10.12
C TYR A 112 0.88 -7.15 -10.00
N CYS A 113 1.44 -7.91 -9.05
CA CYS A 113 2.87 -7.93 -8.82
C CYS A 113 3.67 -8.41 -10.05
N PHE A 114 4.84 -7.80 -10.30
CA PHE A 114 5.77 -8.14 -11.38
C PHE A 114 6.45 -9.50 -11.21
N THR A 115 6.52 -10.03 -9.99
CA THR A 115 7.10 -11.35 -9.74
C THR A 115 6.26 -12.41 -10.43
N VAL A 116 6.89 -13.33 -11.13
CA VAL A 116 6.19 -14.43 -11.81
C VAL A 116 5.54 -15.36 -10.76
N ASN A 117 4.42 -15.98 -11.10
CA ASN A 117 3.57 -16.75 -10.17
C ASN A 117 4.30 -17.93 -9.50
N ASP A 118 5.30 -18.53 -10.15
CA ASP A 118 6.14 -19.61 -9.64
C ASP A 118 7.22 -19.15 -8.64
N LYS A 119 7.44 -17.83 -8.53
CA LYS A 119 8.34 -17.17 -7.57
C LYS A 119 7.58 -16.24 -6.62
N ALA A 120 6.27 -16.45 -6.50
CA ALA A 120 5.32 -15.58 -5.83
C ALA A 120 5.51 -15.44 -4.32
N ASP A 121 6.27 -16.36 -3.70
CA ASP A 121 6.29 -16.53 -2.24
C ASP A 121 6.75 -15.25 -1.54
N TYR A 122 7.70 -14.49 -2.11
CA TYR A 122 8.13 -13.20 -1.55
C TYR A 122 8.60 -12.23 -2.63
N CYS A 123 8.34 -10.92 -2.44
CA CYS A 123 8.90 -9.87 -3.31
C CYS A 123 10.42 -9.73 -3.22
N GLN A 124 11.14 -10.58 -2.47
CA GLN A 124 12.60 -10.57 -2.37
C GLN A 124 13.31 -10.83 -3.71
N GLY A 125 12.66 -11.55 -4.65
CA GLY A 125 13.15 -11.72 -6.02
C GLY A 125 12.79 -10.58 -6.98
N CYS A 126 12.09 -9.55 -6.52
CA CYS A 126 11.71 -8.40 -7.35
C CYS A 126 12.92 -7.49 -7.56
N THR A 127 13.28 -7.20 -8.82
CA THR A 127 14.40 -6.32 -9.20
C THR A 127 14.24 -4.88 -8.69
N PHE A 128 13.01 -4.48 -8.34
CA PHE A 128 12.68 -3.18 -7.76
C PHE A 128 12.58 -3.20 -6.23
N CYS A 129 12.68 -4.37 -5.60
CA CYS A 129 12.70 -4.50 -4.14
C CYS A 129 14.12 -4.28 -3.62
N GLN A 130 14.64 -3.07 -3.75
CA GLN A 130 15.89 -2.69 -3.09
C GLN A 130 15.55 -2.36 -1.63
N ARG A 131 15.94 -3.25 -0.73
CA ARG A 131 16.00 -2.95 0.71
C ARG A 131 17.28 -2.16 0.92
N GLU A 132 17.16 -0.86 1.17
CA GLU A 132 18.20 -0.15 1.93
C GLU A 132 18.06 -0.49 3.42
#